data_AF-Q2K5D6-F1
#
_entry.id   AF-Q2K5D6-F1
#
_cell.length_a   1.000
_cell.length_b   1.000
_cell.length_c   1.000
_cell.angle_alpha   90.00
_cell.angle_beta   90.00
_cell.angle_gamma   90.00
#
_symmetry.space_group_name_H-M   'P 1'
#
loop_
_entity.id
_entity.type
_entity.pdbx_description
1 polymer ?
#
loop_
_entity_poly.entity_id
_entity_poly.type
_entity_poly.pdbx_seq_one_letter_code
_entity_poly.pdbx_strand_id
1 'polypeptide(L)'
;MAKAHEKSIRELGGFLQKLHNPPAGTENYSIKLGFTDKGKGVVLTTDQTAPDVEFMWVYQIEASGDDFTALLGDRPEYIHNIKQGDRVEFKRSDIFDWLYVENGKIKGNYTACPLLLAGPKEQLEQYREVYGIVCD
;
A
#
# COMPACT_ATOMS: atom_id res chain seq x y z
N MET A 1 6.41 11.50 7.25
CA MET A 1 6.36 10.20 6.53
C MET A 1 6.98 9.06 7.34
N ALA A 2 8.21 9.19 7.85
CA ALA A 2 8.88 8.13 8.64
C ALA A 2 8.01 7.51 9.77
N LYS A 3 7.44 8.33 10.66
CA LYS A 3 6.54 7.85 11.73
C LYS A 3 5.32 7.07 11.24
N ALA A 4 4.78 7.45 10.08
CA ALA A 4 3.63 6.78 9.49
C ALA A 4 4.01 5.41 8.90
N HIS A 5 5.16 5.34 8.24
CA HIS A 5 5.72 4.07 7.76
C HIS A 5 6.05 3.13 8.95
N GLU A 6 6.69 3.64 10.01
CA GLU A 6 6.94 2.85 11.23
C GLU A 6 5.67 2.28 11.84
N LYS A 7 4.58 3.07 11.91
CA LYS A 7 3.26 2.60 12.36
C LYS A 7 2.74 1.48 11.45
N SER A 8 2.85 1.65 10.14
CA SER A 8 2.45 0.63 9.16
C SER A 8 3.17 -0.70 9.38
N ILE A 9 4.50 -0.67 9.53
CA ILE A 9 5.32 -1.86 9.78
C ILE A 9 4.96 -2.52 11.11
N ARG A 10 4.75 -1.73 12.18
CA ARG A 10 4.37 -2.26 13.49
C ARG A 10 3.04 -3.03 13.44
N GLU A 11 2.09 -2.56 12.64
CA GLU A 11 0.75 -3.13 12.57
C GLU A 11 0.57 -4.13 11.41
N LEU A 12 1.59 -4.29 10.55
CA LEU A 12 1.60 -5.20 9.40
C LEU A 12 1.28 -6.66 9.78
N GLY A 13 1.71 -7.13 10.95
CA GLY A 13 1.40 -8.48 11.41
C GLY A 13 -0.11 -8.74 11.55
N GLY A 14 -0.84 -7.77 12.10
CA GLY A 14 -2.29 -7.87 12.24
C GLY A 14 -3.02 -7.81 10.90
N PHE A 15 -2.53 -6.97 9.98
CA PHE A 15 -3.02 -6.93 8.60
C PHE A 15 -2.86 -8.28 7.90
N LEU A 16 -1.66 -8.87 7.94
CA LEU A 16 -1.39 -10.16 7.26
C LEU A 16 -2.19 -11.31 7.86
N GLN A 17 -2.44 -11.31 9.17
CA GLN A 17 -3.33 -12.29 9.80
C GLN A 17 -4.77 -12.18 9.28
N LYS A 18 -5.30 -10.96 9.17
CA LYS A 18 -6.63 -10.71 8.60
C LYS A 18 -6.67 -11.05 7.11
N LEU A 19 -5.63 -10.73 6.35
CA LEU A 19 -5.54 -11.09 4.92
C LEU A 19 -5.61 -12.61 4.72
N HIS A 20 -4.91 -13.38 5.55
CA HIS A 20 -4.91 -14.85 5.46
C HIS A 20 -6.25 -15.48 5.87
N ASN A 21 -6.93 -14.90 6.87
CA ASN A 21 -8.24 -15.36 7.32
C ASN A 21 -9.21 -14.16 7.48
N PRO A 22 -9.80 -13.67 6.37
CA PRO A 22 -10.60 -12.44 6.37
C PRO A 22 -11.82 -12.55 7.30
N PRO A 23 -11.89 -11.71 8.35
CA PRO A 23 -13.10 -11.62 9.17
C PRO A 23 -14.30 -11.11 8.35
N ALA A 24 -15.51 -11.47 8.76
CA ALA A 24 -16.73 -10.93 8.15
C ALA A 24 -16.74 -9.40 8.21
N GLY A 25 -17.18 -8.76 7.13
CA GLY A 25 -17.21 -7.29 7.01
C GLY A 25 -15.86 -6.66 6.66
N THR A 26 -14.84 -7.46 6.32
CA THR A 26 -13.57 -6.98 5.77
C THR A 26 -13.44 -7.27 4.28
N GLU A 27 -12.88 -6.33 3.53
CA GLU A 27 -12.71 -6.43 2.08
C GLU A 27 -11.59 -5.53 1.55
N ASN A 28 -11.31 -5.59 0.24
CA ASN A 28 -10.38 -4.70 -0.47
C ASN A 28 -8.97 -4.62 0.12
N TYR A 29 -8.45 -5.76 0.58
CA TYR A 29 -7.07 -5.86 1.06
C TYR A 29 -6.09 -5.48 -0.04
N SER A 30 -5.25 -4.49 0.24
CA SER A 30 -4.27 -3.94 -0.70
C SER A 30 -2.95 -3.66 0.01
N ILE A 31 -1.85 -3.82 -0.71
CA ILE A 31 -0.49 -3.56 -0.24
C ILE A 31 0.12 -2.48 -1.11
N LYS A 32 0.87 -1.55 -0.51
CA LYS A 32 1.63 -0.54 -1.24
C LYS A 32 3.09 -0.96 -1.31
N LEU A 33 3.64 -0.95 -2.51
CA LEU A 33 5.03 -1.27 -2.80
C LEU A 33 5.70 -0.08 -3.51
N GLY A 34 6.98 0.15 -3.27
CA GLY A 34 7.78 1.11 -4.03
C GLY A 34 8.49 0.42 -5.18
N PHE A 35 8.42 0.98 -6.38
CA PHE A 35 9.00 0.43 -7.60
C PHE A 35 10.01 1.39 -8.20
N THR A 36 11.11 0.85 -8.72
CA THR A 36 12.08 1.60 -9.54
C THR A 36 12.45 0.76 -10.77
N ASP A 37 12.65 1.41 -11.92
CA ASP A 37 13.13 0.73 -13.12
C ASP A 37 14.59 0.28 -12.95
N LYS A 38 14.89 -0.98 -13.30
CA LYS A 38 16.26 -1.51 -13.32
C LYS A 38 16.45 -2.47 -14.48
N GLY A 39 17.26 -2.06 -15.45
CA GLY A 39 17.48 -2.84 -16.67
C GLY A 39 16.17 -3.00 -17.46
N LYS A 40 15.70 -4.23 -17.63
CA LYS A 40 14.44 -4.55 -18.33
C LYS A 40 13.29 -4.94 -17.39
N GLY A 41 13.46 -4.68 -16.09
CA GLY A 41 12.48 -5.03 -15.06
C GLY A 41 12.38 -3.94 -14.00
N VAL A 42 11.71 -4.27 -12.91
CA VAL A 42 11.57 -3.39 -11.75
C VAL A 42 12.28 -4.00 -10.54
N VAL A 43 12.73 -3.15 -9.62
CA VAL A 43 13.12 -3.57 -8.28
C VAL A 43 12.28 -2.84 -7.24
N LEU A 44 11.98 -3.56 -6.16
CA LEU A 44 11.20 -3.02 -5.06
C LEU A 44 12.10 -2.27 -4.07
N THR A 45 11.56 -1.23 -3.46
CA THR A 45 12.22 -0.46 -2.42
C THR A 45 11.21 0.12 -1.43
N THR A 46 11.62 0.24 -0.18
CA THR A 46 10.90 0.99 0.87
C THR A 46 11.56 2.34 1.14
N ASP A 47 12.69 2.65 0.48
CA ASP A 47 13.34 3.95 0.56
C ASP A 47 12.55 4.99 -0.23
N GLN A 48 11.78 5.79 0.49
CA GLN A 48 11.02 6.92 -0.06
C GLN A 48 11.87 8.04 -0.67
N THR A 49 13.19 8.02 -0.44
CA THR A 49 14.15 8.99 -0.98
C THR A 49 14.90 8.48 -2.20
N ALA A 50 14.67 7.22 -2.59
CA ALA A 50 15.24 6.67 -3.80
C ALA A 50 14.82 7.50 -5.03
N PRO A 51 15.73 7.78 -5.96
CA PRO A 51 15.39 8.49 -7.18
C PRO A 51 14.40 7.68 -8.02
N ASP A 52 13.46 8.37 -8.65
CA ASP A 52 12.48 7.79 -9.58
C ASP A 52 11.68 6.62 -8.98
N VAL A 53 11.43 6.64 -7.67
CA VAL A 53 10.59 5.65 -6.99
C VAL A 53 9.12 6.00 -7.07
N GLU A 54 8.31 5.09 -7.61
CA GLU A 54 6.85 5.20 -7.62
C GLU A 54 6.24 4.23 -6.61
N PHE A 55 5.45 4.73 -5.66
CA PHE A 55 4.75 3.87 -4.71
C PHE A 55 3.32 3.60 -5.14
N MET A 56 3.05 2.34 -5.49
CA MET A 56 1.80 1.90 -6.11
C MET A 56 1.14 0.78 -5.30
N TRP A 57 -0.18 0.68 -5.41
CA TRP A 57 -0.99 -0.34 -4.77
C TRP A 57 -1.05 -1.63 -5.61
N VAL A 58 -0.98 -2.77 -4.92
CA VAL A 58 -1.22 -4.11 -5.45
C VAL A 58 -2.40 -4.76 -4.72
N TYR A 59 -3.13 -5.62 -5.42
CA TYR A 59 -4.36 -6.29 -4.96
C TYR A 59 -4.39 -7.76 -5.44
N GLN A 60 -5.41 -8.52 -5.07
CA GLN A 60 -5.46 -9.99 -5.30
C GLN A 60 -4.22 -10.69 -4.72
N ILE A 61 -3.96 -10.44 -3.45
CA ILE A 61 -2.76 -10.89 -2.78
C ILE A 61 -2.90 -12.37 -2.41
N GLU A 62 -1.95 -13.17 -2.88
CA GLU A 62 -1.73 -14.55 -2.47
C GLU A 62 -0.48 -14.61 -1.60
N ALA A 63 -0.55 -15.33 -0.48
CA ALA A 63 0.53 -15.46 0.49
C ALA A 63 0.94 -16.92 0.67
N SER A 64 2.24 -17.19 0.59
CA SER A 64 2.84 -18.49 0.87
C SER A 64 4.04 -18.32 1.79
N GLY A 65 3.81 -18.41 3.10
CA GLY A 65 4.83 -18.08 4.10
C GLY A 65 5.16 -16.58 4.07
N ASP A 66 6.43 -16.26 3.82
CA ASP A 66 6.92 -14.87 3.71
C ASP A 66 6.98 -14.35 2.25
N ASP A 67 6.61 -15.18 1.29
CA ASP A 67 6.55 -14.84 -0.13
C ASP A 67 5.10 -14.51 -0.53
N PHE A 68 4.95 -13.44 -1.30
CA PHE A 68 3.66 -12.92 -1.73
C PHE A 68 3.63 -12.72 -3.24
N THR A 69 2.45 -12.90 -3.83
CA THR A 69 2.18 -12.48 -5.20
C THR A 69 0.90 -11.67 -5.27
N ALA A 70 0.86 -10.66 -6.13
CA ALA A 70 -0.31 -9.79 -6.30
C ALA A 70 -0.34 -9.22 -7.74
N LEU A 71 -1.43 -8.55 -8.10
CA LEU A 71 -1.56 -7.78 -9.33
C LEU A 71 -1.34 -6.29 -9.07
N LEU A 72 -0.59 -5.62 -9.95
CA LEU A 72 -0.43 -4.17 -9.89
C LEU A 72 -1.77 -3.47 -10.17
N GLY A 73 -2.26 -2.70 -9.19
CA GLY A 73 -3.53 -1.99 -9.24
C GLY A 73 -3.45 -0.63 -9.90
N ASP A 74 -2.37 0.09 -9.66
CA ASP A 74 -2.19 1.43 -10.22
C ASP A 74 -1.62 1.38 -11.64
N ARG A 75 -1.88 2.44 -12.40
CA ARG A 75 -1.22 2.68 -13.67
C ARG A 75 0.06 3.48 -13.41
N PRO A 76 1.25 2.95 -13.73
CA PRO A 76 2.49 3.68 -13.55
C PRO A 76 2.50 5.01 -14.29
N GLU A 77 3.02 6.04 -13.66
CA GLU A 77 3.22 7.36 -14.25
C GLU A 77 4.58 7.46 -14.94
N TYR A 78 5.65 6.93 -14.33
CA TYR A 78 7.02 7.02 -14.86
C TYR A 78 7.85 5.75 -14.70
N ILE A 79 7.31 4.68 -14.13
CA ILE A 79 7.92 3.34 -14.22
C ILE A 79 7.51 2.70 -15.55
N HIS A 80 8.49 2.25 -16.34
CA HIS A 80 8.28 1.80 -17.72
C HIS A 80 8.31 0.28 -17.88
N ASN A 81 8.93 -0.44 -16.95
CA ASN A 81 9.15 -1.89 -17.07
C ASN A 81 8.05 -2.75 -16.44
N ILE A 82 6.94 -2.14 -16.00
CA ILE A 82 5.75 -2.83 -15.49
C ILE A 82 4.50 -2.05 -15.91
N LYS A 83 3.34 -2.71 -15.99
CA LYS A 83 2.04 -2.06 -16.25
C LYS A 83 0.96 -2.58 -15.31
N GLN A 84 -0.12 -1.81 -15.19
CA GLN A 84 -1.31 -2.21 -14.45
C GLN A 84 -1.77 -3.62 -14.87
N GLY A 85 -2.10 -4.45 -13.88
CA GLY A 85 -2.51 -5.84 -14.06
C GLY A 85 -1.35 -6.84 -14.16
N ASP A 86 -0.09 -6.40 -14.25
CA ASP A 86 1.05 -7.31 -14.20
C ASP A 86 1.19 -7.94 -12.81
N ARG A 87 1.68 -9.18 -12.77
CA ARG A 87 1.94 -9.91 -11.52
C ARG A 87 3.25 -9.43 -10.88
N VAL A 88 3.17 -9.12 -9.60
CA VAL A 88 4.31 -8.69 -8.77
C VAL A 88 4.57 -9.77 -7.72
N GLU A 89 5.82 -10.16 -7.58
CA GLU A 89 6.30 -11.04 -6.51
C GLU A 89 7.09 -10.20 -5.51
N PHE A 90 6.83 -10.37 -4.22
CA PHE A 90 7.45 -9.54 -3.17
C PHE A 90 7.51 -10.29 -1.85
N LYS A 91 8.34 -9.79 -0.94
CA LYS A 91 8.49 -10.29 0.42
C LYS A 91 7.85 -9.36 1.42
N ARG A 92 7.66 -9.85 2.63
CA ARG A 92 7.20 -9.04 3.77
C ARG A 92 8.04 -7.76 3.96
N SER A 93 9.35 -7.81 3.70
CA SER A 93 10.26 -6.66 3.82
C SER A 93 10.03 -5.55 2.79
N ASP A 94 9.36 -5.86 1.69
CA ASP A 94 9.14 -4.92 0.58
C ASP A 94 7.86 -4.09 0.77
N ILE A 95 7.04 -4.45 1.77
CA ILE A 95 5.76 -3.79 2.06
C ILE A 95 6.02 -2.41 2.66
N PHE A 96 5.61 -1.36 1.94
CA PHE A 96 5.75 0.01 2.39
C PHE A 96 4.56 0.49 3.21
N ASP A 97 3.35 0.12 2.79
CA ASP A 97 2.11 0.38 3.50
C ASP A 97 1.06 -0.68 3.13
N TRP A 98 -0.08 -0.65 3.80
CA TRP A 98 -1.19 -1.57 3.53
C TRP A 98 -2.52 -0.91 3.85
N LEU A 99 -3.60 -1.41 3.27
CA LEU A 99 -4.95 -1.04 3.68
C LEU A 99 -5.92 -2.20 3.52
N TYR A 100 -7.04 -2.12 4.23
CA TYR A 100 -8.24 -2.90 3.96
C TYR A 100 -9.46 -2.07 4.39
N VAL A 101 -10.64 -2.46 3.93
CA VAL A 101 -11.90 -1.85 4.34
C VAL A 101 -12.54 -2.75 5.40
N GLU A 102 -13.00 -2.15 6.49
CA GLU A 102 -13.73 -2.83 7.56
C GLU A 102 -15.02 -2.05 7.85
N ASN A 103 -16.17 -2.67 7.56
CA ASN A 103 -17.50 -2.06 7.72
C ASN A 103 -17.58 -0.66 7.08
N GLY A 104 -17.08 -0.55 5.84
CA GLY A 104 -17.10 0.71 5.06
C GLY A 104 -16.04 1.74 5.46
N LYS A 105 -15.08 1.41 6.34
CA LYS A 105 -14.00 2.32 6.76
C LYS A 105 -12.63 1.77 6.41
N ILE A 106 -11.75 2.62 5.89
CA ILE A 106 -10.35 2.24 5.66
C ILE A 106 -9.63 2.02 6.99
N LYS A 107 -8.87 0.94 7.04
CA LYS A 107 -7.85 0.62 8.04
C LYS A 107 -6.50 0.60 7.35
N GLY A 108 -5.45 1.08 8.01
CA GLY A 108 -4.14 1.28 7.38
C GLY A 108 -4.07 2.59 6.60
N ASN A 109 -3.40 2.57 5.44
CA ASN A 109 -3.12 3.73 4.60
C ASN A 109 -2.40 4.87 5.36
N TYR A 110 -1.51 4.49 6.29
CA TYR A 110 -0.88 5.44 7.20
C TYR A 110 -0.01 6.45 6.46
N THR A 111 0.65 6.03 5.38
CA THR A 111 1.57 6.86 4.61
C THR A 111 0.87 7.97 3.81
N ALA A 112 -0.45 7.87 3.60
CA ALA A 112 -1.24 8.96 3.02
C ALA A 112 -1.50 10.11 4.01
N CYS A 113 -1.56 9.83 5.32
CA CYS A 113 -1.94 10.83 6.32
C CYS A 113 -1.03 12.06 6.38
N PRO A 114 0.32 11.94 6.36
CA PRO A 114 1.20 13.11 6.31
C PRO A 114 0.97 14.00 5.07
N LEU A 115 0.57 13.40 3.94
CA LEU A 115 0.28 14.15 2.71
C LEU A 115 -1.06 14.88 2.81
N LEU A 116 -2.11 14.20 3.29
CA LEU A 116 -3.43 14.79 3.47
C LEU A 116 -3.43 15.92 4.51
N LEU A 117 -2.67 15.76 5.60
CA LEU A 117 -2.52 16.79 6.63
C LEU A 117 -1.74 18.02 6.15
N ALA A 118 -0.83 17.85 5.19
CA ALA A 118 -0.07 18.94 4.59
C ALA A 118 -0.84 19.66 3.46
N GLY A 119 -1.87 19.00 2.91
CA GLY A 119 -2.73 19.54 1.85
C GLY A 119 -3.88 20.43 2.37
N PRO A 120 -4.79 20.83 1.47
CA PRO A 120 -5.99 21.57 1.84
C PRO A 120 -6.88 20.78 2.80
N LYS A 121 -7.49 21.47 3.78
CA LYS A 121 -8.37 20.82 4.77
C LYS A 121 -9.56 20.13 4.12
N GLU A 122 -10.08 20.72 3.06
CA GLU A 122 -11.21 20.21 2.28
C GLU A 122 -10.90 18.83 1.70
N GLN A 123 -9.66 18.59 1.26
CA GLN A 123 -9.23 17.29 0.76
C GLN A 123 -9.23 16.25 1.88
N LEU A 124 -8.72 16.58 3.07
CA LEU A 124 -8.75 15.66 4.21
C LEU A 124 -10.18 15.32 4.63
N GLU A 125 -11.08 16.31 4.68
CA GLU A 125 -12.49 16.07 5.04
C GLU A 125 -13.20 15.21 3.99
N GLN A 126 -12.98 15.45 2.69
CA GLN A 126 -13.51 14.58 1.64
C GLN A 126 -13.03 13.14 1.80
N TYR A 127 -11.74 12.94 2.10
CA TYR A 127 -11.21 11.60 2.32
C TYR A 127 -11.79 10.94 3.59
N ARG A 128 -12.07 11.71 4.64
CA ARG A 128 -12.74 11.23 5.86
C ARG A 128 -14.17 10.79 5.58
N GLU A 129 -14.92 11.61 4.84
CA GLU A 129 -16.32 11.33 4.51
C GLU A 129 -16.45 10.12 3.57
N VAL A 130 -15.65 10.08 2.50
CA VAL A 130 -15.78 9.08 1.44
C VAL A 130 -15.15 7.74 1.85
N TYR A 131 -13.98 7.78 2.50
CA TYR A 131 -13.18 6.58 2.76
C TYR A 131 -13.06 6.23 4.24
N GLY A 132 -13.57 7.07 5.14
CA GLY A 132 -13.47 6.85 6.59
C GLY A 132 -12.03 6.88 7.10
N ILE A 133 -11.10 7.52 6.37
CA ILE A 133 -9.69 7.56 6.78
C ILE A 133 -9.56 8.32 8.10
N VAL A 134 -8.75 7.80 9.02
CA VAL A 134 -8.44 8.46 10.29
C VAL A 134 -6.95 8.73 10.34
N CYS A 135 -6.59 10.00 10.33
CA CYS A 135 -5.22 10.46 10.50
C CYS A 135 -5.07 10.98 11.93
N ASP A 136 -4.18 10.34 12.68
CA ASP A 136 -3.81 10.68 14.06
C ASP A 136 -2.85 11.89 14.11
#